data_AF-A0A821G622-F1
#
_entry.id   AF-A0A821G622-F1
#
_cell.length_a   1.000
_cell.length_b   1.000
_cell.length_c   1.000
_cell.angle_alpha   90.00
_cell.angle_beta   90.00
_cell.angle_gamma   90.00
#
_symmetry.space_group_name_H-M   'P 1'
#
loop_
_entity.id
_entity.type
_entity.pdbx_description
1 polymer ?
#
loop_
_entity_poly.entity_id
_entity_poly.type
_entity_poly.pdbx_seq_one_letter_code
_entity_poly.pdbx_strand_id
1 'polypeptide(L)'
;IRIFEPAPPGARKVILATNIAETSLTIDGIHYVIDPGFCKQKTYNARNGMEALTITPISKASANQRAGRAGRVAPGKCFRLYTSWAYQHELDDNSIPEIQRTNLGNVVLLLKSLGINDLVNFDYMDPPPMETLRLAFEQLYALGALNHKVELTKLGRRMAEFPLDPMLSKTILASETYKCSAEILTIVSMLSVNNSIFFRPKDKTLLADTARQAFFAPGGDHLTLLNVYNQWKD
;
A
#
# COMPACT_ATOMS: atom_id res chain seq x y z
N ILE A 1 23.32 -2.23 -1.46
CA ILE A 1 22.26 -1.48 -2.17
C ILE A 1 22.88 -0.86 -3.43
N ARG A 2 22.59 -1.40 -4.63
CA ARG A 2 23.26 -0.99 -5.89
C ARG A 2 23.04 0.49 -6.28
N ILE A 3 22.02 1.14 -5.74
CA ILE A 3 21.71 2.55 -6.04
C ILE A 3 22.68 3.57 -5.43
N PHE A 4 23.62 3.16 -4.58
CA PHE A 4 24.68 4.04 -4.06
C PHE A 4 26.05 3.81 -4.72
N GLU A 5 26.19 2.77 -5.54
CA GLU A 5 27.44 2.49 -6.23
C GLU A 5 27.77 3.61 -7.25
N PRO A 6 29.03 4.07 -7.32
CA PRO A 6 29.41 5.09 -8.29
C PRO A 6 29.29 4.55 -9.72
N ALA A 7 29.07 5.46 -10.69
CA ALA A 7 29.12 5.10 -12.09
C ALA A 7 30.56 4.75 -12.50
N PRO A 8 30.79 3.72 -13.34
CA PRO A 8 32.09 3.50 -13.96
C PRO A 8 32.58 4.74 -14.70
N PRO A 9 33.91 4.97 -14.80
CA PRO A 9 34.46 6.09 -15.56
C PRO A 9 33.95 6.10 -17.01
N GLY A 10 33.50 7.27 -17.48
CA GLY A 10 32.95 7.45 -18.83
C GLY A 10 31.50 6.97 -19.00
N ALA A 11 30.86 6.42 -17.96
CA ALA A 11 29.46 5.98 -18.00
C ALA A 11 28.54 6.89 -17.19
N ARG A 12 27.23 6.81 -17.49
CA ARG A 12 26.17 7.46 -16.71
C ARG A 12 25.39 6.43 -15.92
N LYS A 13 25.14 6.73 -14.65
CA LYS A 13 24.19 5.98 -13.83
C LYS A 13 22.77 6.45 -14.12
N VAL A 14 21.88 5.50 -14.37
CA VAL A 14 20.44 5.76 -14.51
C VAL A 14 19.71 5.01 -13.41
N ILE A 15 18.83 5.69 -12.69
CA ILE A 15 18.06 5.13 -11.59
C ILE A 15 16.59 5.24 -11.96
N LEU A 16 15.94 4.09 -12.09
CA LEU A 16 14.49 4.01 -12.23
C LEU A 16 13.89 3.91 -10.83
N ALA A 17 13.18 4.95 -10.42
CA ALA A 17 12.63 5.06 -9.07
C ALA A 17 11.13 5.34 -9.10
N THR A 18 10.45 4.91 -8.04
CA THR A 18 9.09 5.35 -7.71
C THR A 18 9.16 6.70 -6.98
N ASN A 19 8.02 7.17 -6.47
CA ASN A 19 7.93 8.33 -5.59
C ASN A 19 8.77 8.21 -4.29
N ILE A 20 9.37 7.06 -3.98
CA ILE A 20 10.35 6.91 -2.88
C ILE A 20 11.54 7.87 -3.06
N ALA A 21 11.99 8.12 -4.30
CA ALA A 21 13.08 9.06 -4.57
C ALA A 21 12.67 10.53 -4.38
N GLU A 22 11.38 10.82 -4.27
CA GLU A 22 10.84 12.17 -4.12
C GLU A 22 11.13 12.75 -2.74
N THR A 23 11.00 11.95 -1.68
CA THR A 23 11.10 12.40 -0.27
C THR A 23 12.09 11.55 0.54
N SER A 24 12.00 10.22 0.47
CA SER A 24 12.58 9.31 1.46
C SER A 24 14.07 8.96 1.28
N LEU A 25 14.66 9.18 0.10
CA LEU A 25 16.06 8.84 -0.17
C LEU A 25 16.80 9.97 -0.85
N THR A 26 18.05 10.18 -0.46
CA THR A 26 18.96 11.15 -1.06
C THR A 26 20.05 10.40 -1.80
N ILE A 27 20.06 10.51 -3.13
CA ILE A 27 21.08 9.88 -3.96
C ILE A 27 21.94 11.01 -4.52
N ASP A 28 23.23 10.95 -4.23
CA ASP A 28 24.18 11.96 -4.67
C ASP A 28 24.46 11.84 -6.18
N GLY A 29 24.87 12.94 -6.79
CA GLY A 29 25.25 12.98 -8.21
C GLY A 29 24.07 12.94 -9.20
N ILE A 30 22.83 13.20 -8.75
CA ILE A 30 21.70 13.40 -9.66
C ILE A 30 21.78 14.79 -10.27
N HIS A 31 22.06 14.87 -11.57
CA HIS A 31 22.02 16.11 -12.36
C HIS A 31 20.79 16.21 -13.28
N TYR A 32 20.15 15.08 -13.58
CA TYR A 32 19.04 15.00 -14.52
C TYR A 32 17.89 14.23 -13.90
N VAL A 33 16.68 14.79 -13.99
CA VAL A 33 15.43 14.15 -13.61
C VAL A 33 14.52 14.09 -14.83
N ILE A 34 13.91 12.92 -15.07
CA ILE A 34 12.87 12.75 -16.08
C ILE A 34 11.58 12.47 -15.30
N ASP A 35 10.61 13.38 -15.39
CA ASP A 35 9.37 13.32 -14.64
C ASP A 35 8.18 13.04 -15.58
N PRO A 36 7.61 11.82 -15.55
CA PRO A 36 6.44 11.50 -16.35
C PRO A 36 5.15 12.15 -15.82
N GLY A 37 5.15 12.74 -14.61
CA GLY A 37 3.96 13.40 -14.05
C GLY A 37 2.97 12.46 -13.35
N PHE A 38 3.32 11.19 -13.12
CA PHE A 38 2.44 10.21 -12.49
C PHE A 38 3.03 9.60 -11.20
N CYS A 39 2.14 9.11 -10.34
CA CYS A 39 2.47 8.24 -9.22
C CYS A 39 1.41 7.12 -9.12
N LYS A 40 1.74 6.05 -8.38
CA LYS A 40 0.73 5.09 -7.93
C LYS A 40 0.27 5.49 -6.54
N GLN A 41 -1.02 5.70 -6.39
CA GLN A 41 -1.63 6.14 -5.13
C GLN A 41 -2.71 5.15 -4.70
N LYS A 42 -2.80 4.91 -3.38
CA LYS A 42 -3.92 4.17 -2.82
C LYS A 42 -5.16 5.05 -2.86
N THR A 43 -6.23 4.51 -3.42
CA THR A 43 -7.54 5.15 -3.51
C THR A 43 -8.58 4.20 -2.92
N TYR A 44 -9.34 4.70 -1.95
CA TYR A 44 -10.46 3.99 -1.33
C TYR A 44 -11.78 4.54 -1.87
N ASN A 45 -12.65 3.64 -2.31
CA ASN A 45 -14.02 3.99 -2.66
C ASN A 45 -14.96 3.52 -1.55
N ALA A 46 -15.53 4.47 -0.82
CA ALA A 46 -16.41 4.20 0.32
C ALA A 46 -17.69 3.44 -0.09
N ARG A 47 -18.20 3.66 -1.30
CA ARG A 47 -19.46 3.03 -1.74
C ARG A 47 -19.35 1.53 -1.95
N ASN A 48 -18.20 1.06 -2.45
CA ASN A 48 -17.95 -0.36 -2.67
C ASN A 48 -17.05 -0.99 -1.59
N GLY A 49 -16.50 -0.18 -0.68
CA GLY A 49 -15.61 -0.64 0.39
C GLY A 49 -14.27 -1.16 -0.11
N MET A 50 -13.84 -0.79 -1.32
CA MET A 50 -12.62 -1.33 -1.95
C MET A 50 -11.49 -0.31 -1.97
N GLU A 51 -10.30 -0.78 -1.59
CA GLU A 51 -9.04 -0.09 -1.87
C GLU A 51 -8.45 -0.59 -3.20
N ALA A 52 -7.93 0.35 -3.99
CA ALA A 52 -7.20 0.05 -5.20
C ALA A 52 -5.95 0.91 -5.30
N LEU A 53 -4.92 0.37 -5.95
CA LEU A 53 -3.72 1.14 -6.30
C LEU A 53 -3.88 1.66 -7.73
N THR A 54 -4.22 2.94 -7.86
CA THR A 54 -4.47 3.58 -9.16
C THR A 54 -3.30 4.46 -9.57
N ILE A 55 -3.08 4.60 -10.88
CA ILE A 55 -2.11 5.54 -11.42
C ILE A 55 -2.81 6.90 -11.50
N THR A 56 -2.28 7.90 -10.80
CA THR A 56 -2.84 9.25 -10.75
C THR A 56 -1.78 10.28 -11.15
N PRO A 57 -2.19 11.43 -11.70
CA PRO A 57 -1.31 12.58 -11.84
C PRO A 57 -0.72 13.00 -10.49
N ILE A 58 0.46 13.59 -10.51
CA ILE A 58 1.11 14.14 -9.31
C ILE A 58 0.63 15.57 -9.00
N SER A 59 0.82 16.02 -7.77
CA SER A 59 0.62 17.43 -7.42
C SER A 59 1.78 18.31 -7.90
N LYS A 60 1.57 19.63 -7.97
CA LYS A 60 2.64 20.61 -8.22
C LYS A 60 3.72 20.52 -7.13
N ALA A 61 3.34 20.34 -5.86
CA ALA A 61 4.28 20.11 -4.77
C ALA A 61 5.20 18.92 -5.05
N SER A 62 4.65 17.78 -5.48
CA SER A 62 5.44 16.60 -5.86
C SER A 62 6.33 16.84 -7.09
N ALA A 63 5.80 17.50 -8.12
CA ALA A 63 6.58 17.86 -9.31
C ALA A 63 7.77 18.77 -8.97
N ASN A 64 7.62 19.65 -7.96
CA ASN A 64 8.69 20.53 -7.49
C ASN A 64 9.70 19.78 -6.62
N GLN A 65 9.25 18.87 -5.75
CA GLN A 65 10.14 17.96 -5.00
C GLN A 65 11.02 17.13 -5.95
N ARG A 66 10.44 16.56 -7.00
CA ARG A 66 11.15 15.78 -8.04
C ARG A 66 12.18 16.65 -8.76
N ALA A 67 11.79 17.84 -9.22
CA ALA A 67 12.72 18.77 -9.87
C ALA A 67 13.88 19.17 -8.95
N GLY A 68 13.60 19.39 -7.66
CA GLY A 68 14.60 19.73 -6.65
C GLY A 68 15.68 18.66 -6.45
N ARG A 69 15.44 17.39 -6.84
CA ARG A 69 16.45 16.32 -6.77
C ARG A 69 17.62 16.53 -7.72
N ALA A 70 17.39 17.19 -8.87
CA ALA A 70 18.46 17.49 -9.82
C ALA A 70 19.42 18.61 -9.35
N GLY A 71 18.98 19.45 -8.41
CA GLY A 71 19.68 20.68 -8.03
C GLY A 71 20.48 20.61 -6.73
N ARG A 72 20.71 19.42 -6.17
CA ARG A 72 21.28 19.28 -4.82
C ARG A 72 22.79 19.50 -4.72
N VAL A 73 23.53 19.03 -5.71
CA VAL A 73 25.02 19.06 -5.70
C VAL A 73 25.57 20.10 -6.67
N ALA A 74 24.90 20.28 -7.81
CA ALA A 74 25.26 21.26 -8.82
C ALA A 74 24.00 21.67 -9.60
N PRO A 75 24.07 22.68 -10.49
CA PRO A 75 22.98 22.99 -11.41
C PRO A 75 22.55 21.75 -12.20
N GLY A 76 21.27 21.41 -12.10
CA GLY A 76 20.68 20.26 -12.78
C GLY A 76 19.53 20.64 -13.70
N LYS A 77 19.02 19.66 -14.45
CA LYS A 77 17.87 19.84 -15.35
C LYS A 77 16.77 18.84 -15.01
N CYS A 78 15.53 19.31 -15.02
CA CYS A 78 14.34 18.47 -14.89
C CYS A 78 13.57 18.50 -16.22
N PHE A 79 13.33 17.33 -16.80
CA PHE A 79 12.56 17.12 -18.01
C PHE A 79 11.18 16.60 -17.65
N ARG A 80 10.18 17.47 -17.69
CA ARG A 80 8.78 17.10 -17.48
C ARG A 80 8.17 16.61 -18.79
N LEU A 81 7.54 15.44 -18.80
CA LEU A 81 6.92 14.86 -20.01
C LEU A 81 5.48 15.35 -20.25
N TYR A 82 5.17 16.55 -19.75
CA TYR A 82 3.87 17.21 -19.86
C TYR A 82 4.08 18.71 -20.09
N THR A 83 3.05 19.38 -20.62
CA THR A 83 3.17 20.78 -21.04
C THR A 83 3.22 21.73 -19.84
N SER A 84 3.77 22.93 -20.04
CA SER A 84 3.70 24.00 -19.04
C SER A 84 2.25 24.38 -18.70
N TRP A 85 1.34 24.24 -19.68
CA TRP A 85 -0.08 24.48 -19.46
C TRP A 85 -0.68 23.47 -18.48
N ALA A 86 -0.42 22.17 -18.70
CA ALA A 86 -0.87 21.10 -17.81
C ALA A 86 -0.30 21.27 -16.39
N TYR A 87 0.99 21.63 -16.26
CA TYR A 87 1.58 21.93 -14.95
C TYR A 87 0.82 23.03 -14.19
N GLN A 88 0.38 24.08 -14.89
CA GLN A 88 -0.25 25.25 -14.27
C GLN A 88 -1.75 25.04 -13.99
N HIS A 89 -2.46 24.35 -14.88
CA HIS A 89 -3.93 24.30 -14.89
C HIS A 89 -4.53 22.91 -14.62
N GLU A 90 -3.81 21.82 -14.86
CA GLU A 90 -4.33 20.45 -14.66
C GLU A 90 -3.88 19.81 -13.35
N LEU A 91 -2.70 20.16 -12.84
CA LEU A 91 -2.17 19.59 -11.59
C LEU A 91 -2.71 20.32 -10.36
N ASP A 92 -3.13 19.56 -9.35
CA ASP A 92 -3.47 20.10 -8.03
C ASP A 92 -2.22 20.65 -7.33
N ASP A 93 -2.38 21.69 -6.51
CA ASP A 93 -1.25 22.29 -5.81
C ASP A 93 -0.61 21.30 -4.82
N ASN A 94 -1.45 20.58 -4.06
CA ASN A 94 -1.04 19.63 -3.03
C ASN A 94 -1.74 18.27 -3.22
N SER A 95 -1.10 17.21 -2.76
CA SER A 95 -1.71 15.88 -2.75
C SER A 95 -2.75 15.76 -1.63
N ILE A 96 -3.87 15.11 -1.90
CA ILE A 96 -4.88 14.77 -0.88
C ILE A 96 -4.22 14.00 0.28
N PRO A 97 -4.51 14.29 1.56
CA PRO A 97 -3.98 13.55 2.70
C PRO A 97 -4.33 12.06 2.68
N GLU A 98 -3.46 11.21 3.24
CA GLU A 98 -3.68 9.75 3.24
C GLU A 98 -4.95 9.33 3.98
N ILE A 99 -5.22 9.95 5.11
CA ILE A 99 -6.40 9.68 5.94
C ILE A 99 -7.74 9.90 5.21
N GLN A 100 -7.75 10.72 4.15
CA GLN A 100 -8.95 11.00 3.36
C GLN A 100 -9.14 10.02 2.18
N ARG A 101 -8.14 9.18 1.88
CA ARG A 101 -8.11 8.33 0.67
C ARG A 101 -7.88 6.85 0.94
N THR A 102 -7.81 6.42 2.19
CA THR A 102 -7.61 5.02 2.59
C THR A 102 -8.77 4.51 3.46
N ASN A 103 -8.87 3.19 3.59
CA ASN A 103 -9.72 2.55 4.57
C ASN A 103 -9.19 2.86 5.99
N LEU A 104 -10.10 3.23 6.88
CA LEU A 104 -9.79 3.64 8.25
C LEU A 104 -9.93 2.49 9.27
N GLY A 105 -10.26 1.27 8.87
CA GLY A 105 -10.48 0.14 9.78
C GLY A 105 -9.31 -0.11 10.74
N ASN A 106 -8.07 -0.14 10.23
CA ASN A 106 -6.87 -0.26 11.06
C ASN A 106 -6.65 0.95 11.96
N VAL A 107 -6.88 2.16 11.43
CA VAL A 107 -6.66 3.41 12.15
C VAL A 107 -7.65 3.53 13.31
N VAL A 108 -8.93 3.24 13.07
CA VAL A 108 -10.00 3.25 14.09
C VAL A 108 -9.71 2.20 15.17
N LEU A 109 -9.31 0.99 14.77
CA LEU A 109 -8.95 -0.06 15.72
C LEU A 109 -7.78 0.37 16.61
N LEU A 110 -6.73 0.95 16.01
CA LEU A 110 -5.56 1.45 16.72
C LEU A 110 -5.92 2.58 17.69
N LEU A 111 -6.64 3.62 17.23
CA LEU A 111 -7.02 4.75 18.07
C LEU A 111 -7.92 4.31 19.24
N LYS A 112 -8.84 3.37 19.00
CA LYS A 112 -9.64 2.76 20.07
C LYS A 112 -8.80 1.96 21.05
N SER A 113 -7.76 1.26 20.59
CA SER A 113 -6.83 0.54 21.49
C SER A 113 -6.00 1.48 22.36
N LEU A 114 -5.74 2.71 21.88
CA LEU A 114 -5.09 3.78 22.64
C LEU A 114 -6.04 4.49 23.64
N GLY A 115 -7.32 4.13 23.67
CA GLY A 115 -8.31 4.72 24.59
C GLY A 115 -9.02 5.97 24.06
N ILE A 116 -8.84 6.31 22.78
CA ILE A 116 -9.53 7.45 22.15
C ILE A 116 -10.94 7.02 21.77
N ASN A 117 -11.93 7.58 22.45
CA ASN A 117 -13.33 7.18 22.28
C ASN A 117 -14.09 8.04 21.28
N ASP A 118 -13.87 9.34 21.29
CA ASP A 118 -14.48 10.29 20.37
C ASP A 118 -13.58 10.52 19.16
N LEU A 119 -13.83 9.71 18.13
CA LEU A 119 -13.10 9.80 16.86
C LEU A 119 -13.71 10.81 15.89
N VAL A 120 -14.90 11.35 16.21
CA VAL A 120 -15.57 12.36 15.37
C VAL A 120 -15.01 13.74 15.69
N ASN A 121 -14.83 14.05 16.98
CA ASN A 121 -14.26 15.33 17.43
C ASN A 121 -12.76 15.23 17.75
N PHE A 122 -12.09 14.19 17.26
CA PHE A 122 -10.65 14.06 17.41
C PHE A 122 -9.93 15.15 16.61
N ASP A 123 -8.81 15.66 17.15
CA ASP A 123 -8.05 16.77 16.58
C ASP A 123 -7.19 16.30 15.39
N TYR A 124 -7.83 16.04 14.25
CA TYR A 124 -7.15 15.71 13.01
C TYR A 124 -6.61 16.99 12.36
N MET A 125 -5.37 16.94 11.84
CA MET A 125 -4.85 18.00 10.96
C MET A 125 -5.72 18.16 9.71
N ASP A 126 -6.08 17.04 9.08
CA ASP A 126 -7.05 16.95 7.99
C ASP A 126 -8.07 15.87 8.34
N PRO A 127 -9.33 16.21 8.63
CA PRO A 127 -10.32 15.23 9.07
C PRO A 127 -10.68 14.26 7.95
N PRO A 128 -10.89 12.96 8.25
CA PRO A 128 -11.41 12.00 7.29
C PRO A 128 -12.87 12.28 6.92
N PRO A 129 -13.34 11.83 5.74
CA PRO A 129 -14.76 11.83 5.43
C PRO A 129 -15.57 11.02 6.45
N MET A 130 -16.68 11.59 6.92
CA MET A 130 -17.56 10.95 7.91
C MET A 130 -18.11 9.60 7.44
N GLU A 131 -18.36 9.46 6.13
CA GLU A 131 -18.82 8.21 5.54
C GLU A 131 -17.78 7.09 5.69
N THR A 132 -16.51 7.37 5.42
CA THR A 132 -15.40 6.41 5.59
C THR A 132 -15.25 6.00 7.06
N LEU A 133 -15.37 6.96 7.98
CA LEU A 133 -15.29 6.68 9.42
C LEU A 133 -16.46 5.78 9.88
N ARG A 134 -17.69 6.06 9.43
CA ARG A 134 -18.88 5.24 9.72
C ARG A 134 -18.69 3.80 9.23
N LEU A 135 -18.24 3.61 7.99
CA LEU A 135 -18.00 2.29 7.42
C LEU A 135 -16.94 1.50 8.18
N ALA A 136 -15.87 2.17 8.65
CA ALA A 136 -14.86 1.53 9.48
C ALA A 136 -15.45 1.03 10.82
N PHE A 137 -16.31 1.81 11.47
CA PHE A 137 -17.01 1.38 12.68
C PHE A 137 -17.94 0.18 12.43
N GLU A 138 -18.72 0.23 11.34
CA GLU A 138 -19.62 -0.86 10.95
C GLU A 138 -18.85 -2.15 10.66
N GLN A 139 -17.73 -2.05 9.95
CA GLN A 139 -16.85 -3.18 9.67
C GLN A 139 -16.29 -3.78 10.98
N LEU A 140 -15.75 -2.95 11.88
CA LEU A 140 -15.18 -3.42 13.14
C LEU A 140 -16.25 -4.01 14.08
N TYR A 141 -17.47 -3.47 14.07
CA TYR A 141 -18.61 -4.04 14.78
C TYR A 141 -19.00 -5.41 14.21
N ALA A 142 -19.12 -5.54 12.89
CA ALA A 142 -19.40 -6.82 12.22
C ALA A 142 -18.28 -7.86 12.45
N LEU A 143 -17.04 -7.40 12.58
CA LEU A 143 -15.92 -8.26 12.96
C LEU A 143 -15.96 -8.68 14.43
N GLY A 144 -16.76 -8.03 15.28
CA GLY A 144 -16.81 -8.27 16.72
C GLY A 144 -15.65 -7.63 17.49
N ALA A 145 -14.89 -6.75 16.82
CA ALA A 145 -13.82 -5.97 17.45
C ALA A 145 -14.41 -4.87 18.36
N LEU A 146 -15.58 -4.35 18.02
CA LEU A 146 -16.33 -3.37 18.80
C LEU A 146 -17.66 -3.95 19.30
N ASN A 147 -18.11 -3.51 20.47
CA ASN A 147 -19.45 -3.81 20.99
C ASN A 147 -20.49 -2.77 20.50
N HIS A 148 -21.75 -2.95 20.90
CA HIS A 148 -22.87 -2.04 20.55
C HIS A 148 -22.74 -0.63 21.15
N LYS A 149 -21.84 -0.44 22.12
CA LYS A 149 -21.47 0.88 22.68
C LYS A 149 -20.23 1.47 22.02
N VAL A 150 -19.72 0.85 20.95
CA VAL A 150 -18.50 1.27 20.22
C VAL A 150 -17.25 1.24 21.13
N GLU A 151 -17.23 0.30 22.07
CA GLU A 151 -16.08 0.01 22.93
C GLU A 151 -15.34 -1.23 22.44
N LEU A 152 -14.03 -1.25 22.65
CA LEU A 152 -13.15 -2.33 22.20
C LEU A 152 -13.39 -3.61 23.01
N THR A 153 -13.71 -4.71 22.32
CA THR A 153 -13.92 -6.03 22.94
C THR A 153 -12.58 -6.71 23.26
N LYS A 154 -12.61 -7.82 23.99
CA LYS A 154 -11.41 -8.67 24.19
C LYS A 154 -10.84 -9.17 22.86
N LEU A 155 -11.71 -9.48 21.89
CA LEU A 155 -11.31 -9.85 20.54
C LEU A 155 -10.64 -8.67 19.83
N GLY A 156 -11.26 -7.48 19.88
CA GLY A 156 -10.70 -6.27 19.29
C GLY A 156 -9.32 -5.90 19.84
N ARG A 157 -9.09 -6.07 21.14
CA ARG A 157 -7.77 -5.88 21.76
C ARG A 157 -6.72 -6.82 21.18
N ARG A 158 -7.03 -8.13 21.10
CA ARG A 158 -6.12 -9.11 20.45
C ARG A 158 -5.88 -8.77 18.98
N MET A 159 -6.92 -8.31 18.26
CA MET A 159 -6.77 -7.90 16.85
C MET A 159 -5.81 -6.72 16.68
N ALA A 160 -5.81 -5.76 17.60
CA ALA A 160 -4.96 -4.57 17.56
C ALA A 160 -3.47 -4.89 17.79
N GLU A 161 -3.13 -6.07 18.33
CA GLU A 161 -1.74 -6.50 18.51
C GLU A 161 -1.08 -6.96 17.19
N PHE A 162 -1.88 -7.28 16.16
CA PHE A 162 -1.37 -7.72 14.86
C PHE A 162 -1.14 -6.53 13.92
N PRO A 163 -0.01 -6.47 13.20
CA PRO A 163 0.27 -5.44 12.19
C PRO A 163 -0.40 -5.79 10.85
N LEU A 164 -1.67 -6.18 10.88
CA LEU A 164 -2.44 -6.67 9.73
C LEU A 164 -3.82 -6.03 9.69
N ASP A 165 -4.45 -6.06 8.51
CA ASP A 165 -5.84 -5.62 8.35
C ASP A 165 -6.79 -6.36 9.29
N PRO A 166 -7.88 -5.72 9.78
CA PRO A 166 -8.68 -6.29 10.87
C PRO A 166 -9.37 -7.60 10.45
N MET A 167 -9.66 -7.74 9.15
CA MET A 167 -10.19 -8.99 8.59
C MET A 167 -9.17 -10.13 8.69
N LEU A 168 -7.90 -9.89 8.33
CA LEU A 168 -6.84 -10.90 8.41
C LEU A 168 -6.51 -11.24 9.86
N SER A 169 -6.44 -10.24 10.74
CA SER A 169 -6.25 -10.42 12.19
C SER A 169 -7.37 -11.28 12.80
N LYS A 170 -8.63 -11.03 12.42
CA LYS A 170 -9.76 -11.87 12.86
C LYS A 170 -9.64 -13.31 12.35
N THR A 171 -9.25 -13.50 11.09
CA THR A 171 -9.07 -14.84 10.50
C THR A 171 -8.00 -15.65 11.25
N ILE A 172 -6.87 -15.02 11.59
CA ILE A 172 -5.82 -15.67 12.40
C ILE A 172 -6.37 -16.06 13.78
N LEU A 173 -7.06 -15.14 14.46
CA LEU A 173 -7.61 -15.42 15.79
C LEU A 173 -8.69 -16.52 15.77
N ALA A 174 -9.53 -16.56 14.73
CA ALA A 174 -10.54 -17.58 14.57
C ALA A 174 -9.95 -18.97 14.28
N SER A 175 -8.77 -19.03 13.63
CA SER A 175 -8.12 -20.29 13.26
C SER A 175 -7.81 -21.20 14.46
N GLU A 176 -7.61 -20.63 15.64
CA GLU A 176 -7.37 -21.34 16.90
C GLU A 176 -8.55 -22.27 17.22
N THR A 177 -9.79 -21.78 17.06
CA THR A 177 -11.02 -22.54 17.27
C THR A 177 -11.21 -23.65 16.24
N TYR A 178 -10.79 -23.43 15.00
CA TYR A 178 -10.89 -24.39 13.90
C TYR A 178 -9.70 -25.35 13.81
N LYS A 179 -8.68 -25.18 14.66
CA LYS A 179 -7.46 -26.01 14.70
C LYS A 179 -6.67 -26.02 13.37
N CYS A 180 -6.68 -24.91 12.63
CA CYS A 180 -6.00 -24.74 11.34
C CYS A 180 -5.05 -23.53 11.32
N SER A 181 -4.46 -23.21 12.48
CA SER A 181 -3.65 -22.00 12.64
C SER A 181 -2.38 -21.99 11.78
N ALA A 182 -1.73 -23.14 11.58
CA ALA A 182 -0.51 -23.21 10.77
C ALA A 182 -0.78 -22.89 9.30
N GLU A 183 -1.86 -23.44 8.75
CA GLU A 183 -2.29 -23.22 7.37
C GLU A 183 -2.74 -21.78 7.17
N ILE A 184 -3.54 -21.23 8.11
CA ILE A 184 -4.03 -19.86 8.03
C ILE A 184 -2.88 -18.84 8.14
N LEU A 185 -1.92 -19.05 9.04
CA LEU A 185 -0.74 -18.18 9.14
C LEU A 185 0.04 -18.16 7.82
N THR A 186 0.17 -19.30 7.17
CA THR A 186 0.82 -19.42 5.87
C THR A 186 0.05 -18.66 4.78
N ILE A 187 -1.26 -18.87 4.70
CA ILE A 187 -2.13 -18.20 3.72
C ILE A 187 -2.08 -16.68 3.92
N VAL A 188 -2.23 -16.19 5.15
CA VAL A 188 -2.20 -14.75 5.45
C VAL A 188 -0.83 -14.15 5.10
N SER A 189 0.25 -14.87 5.41
CA SER A 189 1.61 -14.45 5.05
C SER A 189 1.79 -14.33 3.53
N MET A 190 1.25 -15.27 2.76
CA MET A 190 1.28 -15.24 1.28
C MET A 190 0.44 -14.08 0.72
N LEU A 191 -0.73 -13.80 1.31
CA LEU A 191 -1.59 -12.68 0.91
C LEU A 191 -0.94 -11.31 1.14
N SER A 192 -0.11 -11.16 2.16
CA SER A 192 0.61 -9.90 2.42
C SER A 192 1.67 -9.57 1.36
N VAL A 193 2.14 -10.57 0.61
CA VAL A 193 3.18 -10.40 -0.43
C VAL A 193 2.57 -10.34 -1.85
N ASN A 194 1.44 -11.01 -2.07
CA ASN A 194 0.52 -11.08 -3.22
C ASN A 194 1.08 -10.93 -4.66
N ASN A 195 1.72 -9.81 -5.01
CA ASN A 195 2.04 -9.46 -6.40
C ASN A 195 3.34 -10.07 -6.95
N SER A 196 4.17 -10.70 -6.12
CA SER A 196 5.46 -11.26 -6.56
C SER A 196 5.50 -12.79 -6.63
N ILE A 197 4.41 -13.48 -6.26
CA ILE A 197 4.40 -14.96 -6.16
C ILE A 197 4.34 -15.59 -7.55
N PHE A 198 3.42 -15.12 -8.39
CA PHE A 198 3.30 -15.59 -9.78
C PHE A 198 3.86 -14.55 -10.75
N PHE A 199 5.03 -14.84 -11.32
CA PHE A 199 5.61 -14.00 -12.35
C PHE A 199 5.07 -14.37 -13.74
N ARG A 200 4.34 -13.44 -14.37
CA ARG A 200 3.72 -13.65 -15.68
C ARG A 200 4.25 -12.66 -16.72
N PRO A 201 5.42 -12.92 -17.34
CA PRO A 201 5.98 -12.07 -18.39
C PRO A 201 5.13 -12.13 -19.67
N LYS A 202 5.00 -11.00 -20.37
CA LYS A 202 4.15 -10.87 -21.57
C LYS A 202 4.55 -11.83 -22.70
N ASP A 203 5.84 -12.11 -22.84
CA ASP A 203 6.36 -12.96 -23.93
C ASP A 203 6.26 -14.47 -23.63
N LYS A 204 6.03 -14.85 -22.36
CA LYS A 204 5.98 -16.25 -21.92
C LYS A 204 4.72 -16.55 -21.09
N THR A 205 3.60 -15.96 -21.47
CA THR A 205 2.31 -16.13 -20.77
C THR A 205 1.90 -17.59 -20.67
N LEU A 206 1.98 -18.35 -21.77
CA LEU A 206 1.58 -19.75 -21.80
C LEU A 206 2.41 -20.62 -20.85
N LEU A 207 3.74 -20.44 -20.83
CA LEU A 207 4.63 -21.15 -19.92
C LEU A 207 4.34 -20.80 -18.44
N ALA A 208 4.08 -19.53 -18.15
CA ALA A 208 3.75 -19.09 -16.80
C ALA A 208 2.39 -19.64 -16.33
N ASP A 209 1.40 -19.70 -17.23
CA ASP A 209 0.08 -20.25 -16.93
C ASP A 209 0.14 -21.78 -16.70
N THR A 210 0.94 -22.50 -17.50
CA THR A 210 1.21 -23.93 -17.26
C THR A 210 1.93 -24.17 -15.94
N ALA A 211 2.93 -23.34 -15.59
CA ALA A 211 3.59 -23.44 -14.30
C ALA A 211 2.62 -23.17 -13.14
N ARG A 212 1.73 -22.18 -13.27
CA ARG A 212 0.70 -21.91 -12.26
C ARG A 212 -0.27 -23.08 -12.08
N GLN A 213 -0.65 -23.77 -13.15
CA GLN A 213 -1.53 -24.93 -13.08
C GLN A 213 -0.94 -26.08 -12.24
N ALA A 214 0.38 -26.23 -12.21
CA ALA A 214 1.03 -27.25 -11.37
C ALA A 214 0.81 -27.03 -9.87
N PHE A 215 0.59 -25.79 -9.44
CA PHE A 215 0.34 -25.44 -8.04
C PHE A 215 -1.15 -25.39 -7.67
N PHE A 216 -2.04 -25.53 -8.66
CA PHE A 216 -3.48 -25.42 -8.43
C PHE A 216 -3.95 -26.46 -7.42
N ALA A 217 -4.69 -25.99 -6.40
CA ALA A 217 -5.34 -26.85 -5.43
C ALA A 217 -6.88 -26.74 -5.58
N PRO A 218 -7.62 -27.86 -5.64
CA PRO A 218 -9.08 -27.82 -5.62
C PRO A 218 -9.55 -27.20 -4.29
N GLY A 219 -10.44 -26.21 -4.37
CA GLY A 219 -10.97 -25.48 -3.21
C GLY A 219 -10.59 -24.00 -3.13
N GLY A 220 -9.76 -23.49 -4.06
CA GLY A 220 -9.64 -22.06 -4.33
C GLY A 220 -8.22 -21.50 -4.31
N ASP A 221 -8.11 -20.19 -4.60
CA ASP A 221 -6.82 -19.51 -4.72
C ASP A 221 -6.04 -19.49 -3.39
N HIS A 222 -6.72 -19.42 -2.24
CA HIS A 222 -6.06 -19.47 -0.92
C HIS A 222 -5.34 -20.80 -0.66
N LEU A 223 -5.95 -21.93 -1.04
CA LEU A 223 -5.30 -23.24 -0.93
C LEU A 223 -4.18 -23.40 -1.95
N THR A 224 -4.32 -22.78 -3.12
CA THR A 224 -3.25 -22.71 -4.11
C THR A 224 -2.03 -21.96 -3.55
N LEU A 225 -2.21 -20.85 -2.83
CA LEU A 225 -1.12 -20.14 -2.15
C LEU A 225 -0.44 -20.99 -1.07
N LEU A 226 -1.22 -21.75 -0.30
CA LEU A 226 -0.69 -22.70 0.69
C LEU A 226 0.17 -23.78 0.01
N ASN A 227 -0.31 -24.35 -1.09
CA ASN A 227 0.41 -25.37 -1.85
C ASN A 227 1.74 -24.82 -2.42
N VAL A 228 1.74 -23.60 -2.97
CA VAL A 228 2.96 -22.93 -3.44
C VAL A 228 3.98 -22.80 -2.30
N TYR A 229 3.55 -22.35 -1.12
CA TYR A 229 4.47 -22.18 0.01
C TYR A 229 5.06 -23.52 0.47
N ASN A 230 4.23 -24.56 0.58
CA ASN A 230 4.69 -25.88 1.00
C ASN A 230 5.72 -26.44 0.02
N GLN A 231 5.46 -26.38 -1.29
CA GLN A 231 6.41 -26.83 -2.31
C GLN A 231 7.69 -25.99 -2.38
N TRP A 232 7.67 -24.73 -1.96
CA TRP A 232 8.87 -23.90 -1.88
C TRP A 232 9.72 -24.20 -0.64
N LYS A 233 9.07 -24.63 0.44
CA LYS A 233 9.72 -24.95 1.71
C LYS A 233 10.44 -26.30 1.67
N ASP A 234 9.85 -27.27 0.96
CA ASP A 234 10.40 -28.63 0.76
C ASP A 234 11.61 -28.61 -0.20
#